data_AF-A0A8T4LBP7-F1
#
_entry.id   AF-A0A8T4LBP7-F1
#
_cell.length_a   1.000
_cell.length_b   1.000
_cell.length_c   1.000
_cell.angle_alpha   90.00
_cell.angle_beta   90.00
_cell.angle_gamma   90.00
#
_symmetry.space_group_name_H-M   'P 1'
#
loop_
_entity.id
_entity.type
_entity.pdbx_description
1 polymer ?
#
loop_
_entity_poly.entity_id
_entity_poly.type
_entity_poly.pdbx_seq_one_letter_code
_entity_poly.pdbx_strand_id
1 'polypeptide(L)'
;MAKKASTQKTATHKKAAPRAEEKKKLLMNWFLIIIMVGSVGIALVSSGNNQPEPDASEPPPLKEAPTILPFTAENVDATVEDVFGSMILLASTSQPDLAKIDAQLRGIPGVSRVNSQFKEFKEASQGPQQLAFMAEVLYAPEIAPTEMLSRIQEQATLLNEVVVYPLGLVSLPETIHFVNDDLNLSKDFQPKDRFAQAFLSVETRKGDAIQVNLQADLAGENVQQMTVYESQNPSNAPQIIELIARYPLDSQASTLAVLGDLPYSSNPLDANALKGEALALKGLVSAQLEFENPPLALQVVSQDDFSAKAVDLNQSLSQLTGILRARLDVEGKSVYLDFQSTVDYADLKKELVNVFAAVGVKKEALTFVDPRIRLAGIFDASTNELAGTAQQLQALFQSRGIAVEIYQLVAVKADQFVDPKTGNEYAIEGGFFQALAKPGHPSKDEVSLGIQFLGKRGQALNIQAIEGEAGSPVNPREQSIPFKVN
;
A
#
# COMPACT_ATOMS: atom_id res chain seq x y z
N MET A 1 31.10 -52.19 27.22
CA MET A 1 29.90 -51.75 27.99
C MET A 1 29.89 -50.23 27.96
N ALA A 2 29.42 -49.55 26.90
CA ALA A 2 28.03 -49.37 26.45
C ALA A 2 27.15 -48.62 27.47
N LYS A 3 27.09 -47.29 27.34
CA LYS A 3 25.84 -46.51 27.39
C LYS A 3 26.05 -45.17 26.66
N LYS A 4 25.47 -45.10 25.45
CA LYS A 4 25.35 -43.91 24.60
C LYS A 4 24.31 -42.96 25.23
N ALA A 5 24.64 -41.68 25.36
CA ALA A 5 23.66 -40.61 25.52
C ALA A 5 23.47 -39.94 24.17
N SER A 6 22.30 -40.14 23.59
CA SER A 6 21.84 -39.57 22.32
C SER A 6 21.11 -38.26 22.63
N THR A 7 21.70 -37.13 22.24
CA THR A 7 21.06 -35.81 22.31
C THR A 7 20.20 -35.62 21.06
N GLN A 8 18.89 -35.84 21.20
CA GLN A 8 17.92 -35.61 20.13
C GLN A 8 17.53 -34.13 20.14
N LYS A 9 18.06 -33.36 19.17
CA LYS A 9 17.59 -32.00 18.84
C LYS A 9 16.23 -32.12 18.15
N THR A 10 15.16 -31.75 18.82
CA THR A 10 13.85 -31.53 18.20
C THR A 10 13.89 -30.24 17.39
N ALA A 11 13.84 -30.37 16.07
CA ALA A 11 13.63 -29.28 15.14
C ALA A 11 12.20 -28.75 15.32
N THR A 12 12.07 -27.53 15.81
CA THR A 12 10.84 -26.74 15.73
C THR A 12 10.62 -26.34 14.28
N HIS A 13 9.75 -27.08 13.58
CA HIS A 13 9.18 -26.63 12.32
C HIS A 13 8.36 -25.35 12.59
N LYS A 14 8.97 -24.20 12.30
CA LYS A 14 8.28 -22.92 12.11
C LYS A 14 7.34 -23.12 10.92
N LYS A 15 6.04 -23.32 11.18
CA LYS A 15 5.02 -23.35 10.13
C LYS A 15 5.01 -21.96 9.48
N ALA A 16 5.40 -21.92 8.21
CA ALA A 16 5.37 -20.73 7.39
C ALA A 16 3.94 -20.16 7.35
N ALA A 17 3.82 -18.84 7.44
CA ALA A 17 2.57 -18.14 7.26
C ALA A 17 1.94 -18.50 5.91
N PRO A 18 0.61 -18.70 5.83
CA PRO A 18 -0.05 -19.02 4.57
C PRO A 18 0.07 -17.84 3.59
N ARG A 19 0.38 -18.21 2.34
CA ARG A 19 0.70 -17.33 1.21
C ARG A 19 -0.49 -16.40 0.90
N ALA A 20 -0.19 -15.19 0.43
CA ALA A 20 -1.17 -14.15 0.08
C ALA A 20 -2.30 -14.60 -0.87
N GLU A 21 -2.14 -15.70 -1.59
CA GLU A 21 -3.19 -16.32 -2.42
C GLU A 21 -4.31 -17.00 -1.62
N GLU A 22 -4.03 -17.60 -0.47
CA GLU A 22 -5.07 -18.16 0.41
C GLU A 22 -5.90 -17.06 1.05
N LYS A 23 -5.27 -15.95 1.47
CA LYS A 23 -5.99 -14.76 1.96
C LYS A 23 -6.90 -14.13 0.90
N LYS A 24 -6.47 -14.09 -0.37
CA LYS A 24 -7.30 -13.60 -1.48
C LYS A 24 -8.50 -14.50 -1.76
N LYS A 25 -8.32 -15.83 -1.74
CA LYS A 25 -9.45 -16.78 -1.85
C LYS A 25 -10.41 -16.67 -0.67
N LEU A 26 -9.89 -16.46 0.55
CA LEU A 26 -10.69 -16.28 1.76
C LEU A 26 -11.50 -14.98 1.73
N LEU A 27 -10.89 -13.85 1.32
CA LEU A 27 -11.57 -12.55 1.15
C LEU A 27 -12.66 -12.61 0.07
N MET A 28 -12.41 -13.33 -1.03
CA MET A 28 -13.41 -13.56 -2.08
C MET A 28 -14.56 -14.45 -1.58
N ASN A 29 -14.29 -15.40 -0.68
CA ASN A 29 -15.32 -16.20 -0.02
C ASN A 29 -16.14 -15.37 0.97
N TRP A 30 -15.50 -14.50 1.77
CA TRP A 30 -16.18 -13.53 2.65
C TRP A 30 -17.02 -12.51 1.89
N PHE A 31 -16.61 -12.12 0.68
CA PHE A 31 -17.38 -11.24 -0.20
C PHE A 31 -18.64 -11.93 -0.76
N LEU A 32 -18.54 -13.21 -1.18
CA LEU A 32 -19.71 -14.03 -1.55
C LEU A 32 -20.68 -14.25 -0.38
N ILE A 33 -20.20 -14.17 0.86
CA ILE A 33 -21.01 -14.24 2.08
C ILE A 33 -21.90 -13.00 2.25
N ILE A 34 -21.41 -11.79 1.96
CA ILE A 34 -22.20 -10.56 1.98
C ILE A 34 -23.36 -10.64 0.97
N ILE A 35 -23.09 -11.20 -0.22
CA ILE A 35 -24.05 -11.43 -1.30
C ILE A 35 -25.17 -12.39 -0.86
N MET A 36 -24.85 -13.48 -0.15
CA MET A 36 -25.85 -14.41 0.40
C MET A 36 -26.53 -13.91 1.70
N VAL A 37 -25.97 -12.95 2.42
CA VAL A 37 -26.64 -12.27 3.54
C VAL A 37 -27.74 -11.33 3.01
N GLY A 38 -27.52 -10.78 1.82
CA GLY A 38 -28.47 -9.97 1.08
C GLY A 38 -29.73 -10.66 0.58
N SER A 39 -29.89 -11.98 0.77
CA SER A 39 -31.10 -12.74 0.40
C SER A 39 -31.84 -13.36 1.60
N VAL A 40 -31.31 -13.23 2.82
CA VAL A 40 -31.93 -13.82 4.04
C VAL A 40 -31.92 -12.86 5.25
N GLY A 41 -31.34 -11.66 5.14
CA GLY A 41 -30.92 -10.84 6.28
C GLY A 41 -31.65 -9.54 6.60
N ILE A 42 -32.87 -9.26 6.12
CA ILE A 42 -33.69 -8.12 6.59
C ILE A 42 -35.09 -8.62 6.96
N ALA A 43 -35.17 -9.42 8.03
CA ALA A 43 -36.44 -9.83 8.64
C ALA A 43 -36.51 -9.45 10.13
N LEU A 44 -35.80 -8.39 10.53
CA LEU A 44 -35.85 -7.87 11.90
C LEU A 44 -36.00 -6.35 11.86
N VAL A 45 -37.22 -5.88 11.55
CA VAL A 45 -38.01 -4.84 12.26
C VAL A 45 -39.32 -4.69 11.47
N SER A 46 -40.33 -5.47 11.86
CA SER A 46 -41.73 -5.20 11.56
C SER A 46 -42.52 -5.58 12.80
N SER A 47 -42.94 -4.57 13.55
CA SER A 47 -43.73 -4.75 14.77
C SER A 47 -45.07 -5.40 14.44
N GLY A 48 -45.34 -6.55 15.05
CA GLY A 48 -46.63 -7.22 14.97
C GLY A 48 -47.75 -6.36 15.55
N ASN A 49 -48.68 -5.96 14.70
CA ASN A 49 -50.00 -5.52 15.11
C ASN A 49 -50.96 -6.71 14.93
N ASN A 50 -51.28 -7.38 16.03
CA ASN A 50 -52.38 -8.34 16.07
C ASN A 50 -53.70 -7.56 15.99
N GLN A 51 -54.38 -7.63 14.84
CA GLN A 51 -55.79 -7.27 14.72
C GLN A 51 -56.62 -8.53 14.42
N PRO A 52 -57.84 -8.65 14.96
CA PRO A 52 -58.61 -9.90 14.92
C PRO A 52 -59.18 -10.18 13.52
N GLU A 53 -59.25 -11.47 13.20
CA GLU A 53 -59.82 -12.02 11.95
C GLU A 53 -61.27 -11.55 11.71
N PRO A 54 -61.60 -11.08 10.49
CA PRO A 54 -62.97 -11.07 10.00
C PRO A 54 -63.31 -12.34 9.22
N ASP A 55 -64.60 -12.67 9.30
CA ASP A 55 -65.28 -13.87 8.82
C ASP A 55 -65.03 -14.28 7.36
N ALA A 56 -65.14 -15.60 7.15
CA ALA A 56 -64.94 -16.28 5.87
C ALA A 56 -65.92 -15.79 4.79
N SER A 57 -65.37 -15.14 3.77
CA SER A 57 -66.01 -14.94 2.46
C SER A 57 -64.98 -15.31 1.37
N GLU A 58 -65.44 -16.10 0.39
CA GLU A 58 -64.77 -16.70 -0.78
C GLU A 58 -63.25 -16.46 -0.97
N PRO A 59 -62.44 -17.52 -1.21
CA PRO A 59 -61.02 -17.33 -1.52
C PRO A 59 -60.91 -16.46 -2.78
N PRO A 60 -60.26 -15.29 -2.71
CA PRO A 60 -60.00 -14.50 -3.90
C PRO A 60 -59.19 -15.35 -4.88
N PRO A 61 -59.29 -15.11 -6.20
CA PRO A 61 -58.45 -15.79 -7.17
C PRO A 61 -56.99 -15.68 -6.71
N LEU A 62 -56.26 -16.80 -6.72
CA LEU A 62 -54.83 -16.83 -6.44
C LEU A 62 -54.17 -15.72 -7.25
N LYS A 63 -53.85 -14.59 -6.61
CA LYS A 63 -52.96 -13.60 -7.19
C LYS A 63 -51.65 -14.34 -7.39
N GLU A 64 -51.28 -14.57 -8.64
CA GLU A 64 -49.96 -15.09 -8.98
C GLU A 64 -48.93 -14.25 -8.22
N ALA A 65 -48.13 -14.91 -7.38
CA ALA A 65 -47.05 -14.24 -6.68
C ALA A 65 -46.14 -13.64 -7.77
N PRO A 66 -45.78 -12.34 -7.69
CA PRO A 66 -44.99 -11.72 -8.72
C PRO A 66 -43.64 -12.42 -8.84
N THR A 67 -43.20 -12.71 -10.07
CA THR A 67 -41.89 -13.30 -10.32
C THR A 67 -40.80 -12.38 -9.78
N ILE A 68 -39.98 -12.90 -8.87
CA ILE A 68 -38.84 -12.21 -8.30
C ILE A 68 -37.61 -12.61 -9.11
N LEU A 69 -36.89 -11.63 -9.64
CA LEU A 69 -35.67 -11.84 -10.40
C LEU A 69 -34.51 -11.08 -9.74
N PRO A 70 -33.32 -11.71 -9.61
CA PRO A 70 -32.14 -11.05 -9.09
C PRO A 70 -31.53 -10.14 -10.15
N PHE A 71 -31.04 -8.97 -9.75
CA PHE A 71 -30.31 -8.04 -10.60
C PHE A 71 -29.10 -7.49 -9.85
N THR A 72 -28.08 -7.10 -10.60
CA THR A 72 -26.87 -6.47 -10.09
C THR A 72 -26.60 -5.13 -10.77
N ALA A 73 -26.03 -4.19 -10.02
CA ALA A 73 -25.47 -2.96 -10.57
C ALA A 73 -24.06 -2.81 -10.01
N GLU A 74 -23.08 -2.49 -10.86
CA GLU A 74 -21.67 -2.39 -10.47
C GLU A 74 -21.14 -0.98 -10.62
N ASN A 75 -20.19 -0.61 -9.75
CA ASN A 75 -19.47 0.68 -9.76
C ASN A 75 -20.41 1.89 -9.78
N VAL A 76 -21.50 1.82 -9.02
CA VAL A 76 -22.46 2.92 -8.88
C VAL A 76 -21.88 3.96 -7.93
N ASP A 77 -21.76 5.21 -8.38
CA ASP A 77 -21.23 6.30 -7.56
C ASP A 77 -22.18 6.59 -6.39
N ALA A 78 -21.65 6.72 -5.17
CA ALA A 78 -22.41 7.03 -3.98
C ALA A 78 -21.62 7.95 -3.02
N THR A 79 -22.33 8.67 -2.15
CA THR A 79 -21.70 9.46 -1.08
C THR A 79 -22.05 8.89 0.28
N VAL A 80 -21.09 8.80 1.18
CA VAL A 80 -21.32 8.31 2.55
C VAL A 80 -21.92 9.43 3.39
N GLU A 81 -23.18 9.28 3.80
CA GLU A 81 -23.92 10.26 4.60
C GLU A 81 -23.66 10.09 6.10
N ASP A 82 -23.51 8.84 6.54
CA ASP A 82 -23.17 8.51 7.91
C ASP A 82 -22.53 7.13 8.03
N VAL A 83 -21.74 6.92 9.08
CA VAL A 83 -21.18 5.61 9.45
C VAL A 83 -21.70 5.28 10.84
N PHE A 84 -22.43 4.17 10.95
CA PHE A 84 -23.10 3.81 12.19
C PHE A 84 -22.12 3.21 13.20
N GLY A 85 -22.52 3.25 14.48
CA GLY A 85 -21.89 2.47 15.55
C GLY A 85 -22.23 0.98 15.47
N SER A 86 -22.36 0.41 14.27
CA SER A 86 -22.64 -1.02 14.08
C SER A 86 -21.83 -1.60 12.93
N MET A 87 -21.50 -2.89 13.04
CA MET A 87 -20.74 -3.62 12.02
C MET A 87 -21.20 -5.07 11.93
N ILE A 88 -21.08 -5.66 10.75
CA ILE A 88 -21.14 -7.11 10.59
C ILE A 88 -19.74 -7.68 10.82
N LEU A 89 -19.64 -8.56 11.81
CA LEU A 89 -18.48 -9.34 12.13
C LEU A 89 -18.62 -10.74 11.53
N LEU A 90 -17.53 -11.18 10.91
CA LEU A 90 -17.37 -12.45 10.23
C LEU A 90 -16.09 -13.11 10.75
N ALA A 91 -16.18 -14.35 11.24
CA ALA A 91 -15.04 -15.06 11.79
C ALA A 91 -15.18 -16.58 11.71
N SER A 92 -14.08 -17.31 11.90
CA SER A 92 -14.08 -18.75 12.12
C SER A 92 -13.85 -19.07 13.60
N THR A 93 -14.46 -20.13 14.11
CA THR A 93 -14.33 -20.51 15.52
C THR A 93 -14.37 -22.02 15.71
N SER A 94 -13.67 -22.51 16.75
CA SER A 94 -13.82 -23.89 17.23
C SER A 94 -14.75 -23.98 18.45
N GLN A 95 -15.32 -22.85 18.89
CA GLN A 95 -16.26 -22.80 20.00
C GLN A 95 -17.69 -23.08 19.49
N PRO A 96 -18.31 -24.22 19.83
CA PRO A 96 -19.69 -24.51 19.41
C PRO A 96 -20.75 -23.79 20.26
N ASP A 97 -20.37 -23.23 21.40
CA ASP A 97 -21.29 -22.50 22.28
C ASP A 97 -21.35 -21.01 21.90
N LEU A 98 -22.41 -20.63 21.17
CA LEU A 98 -22.66 -19.25 20.73
C LEU A 98 -22.69 -18.28 21.91
N ALA A 99 -23.25 -18.68 23.05
CA ALA A 99 -23.40 -17.83 24.21
C ALA A 99 -22.05 -17.42 24.82
N LYS A 100 -21.03 -18.29 24.72
CA LYS A 100 -19.66 -17.96 25.16
C LYS A 100 -18.99 -16.93 24.25
N ILE A 101 -19.19 -17.04 22.94
CA ILE A 101 -18.68 -16.07 21.97
C ILE A 101 -19.36 -14.72 22.20
N ASP A 102 -20.68 -14.69 22.35
CA ASP A 102 -21.45 -13.48 22.61
C ASP A 102 -21.08 -12.82 23.94
N ALA A 103 -20.81 -13.61 24.97
CA ALA A 103 -20.36 -13.09 26.27
C ALA A 103 -18.96 -12.47 26.16
N GLN A 104 -18.05 -13.07 25.40
CA GLN A 104 -16.73 -12.51 25.14
C GLN A 104 -16.81 -11.20 24.36
N LEU A 105 -17.58 -11.17 23.27
CA LEU A 105 -17.76 -9.97 22.45
C LEU A 105 -18.41 -8.83 23.25
N ARG A 106 -19.44 -9.12 24.07
CA ARG A 106 -20.04 -8.14 24.98
C ARG A 106 -19.10 -7.67 26.09
N GLY A 107 -18.07 -8.45 26.42
CA GLY A 107 -17.04 -8.07 27.39
C GLY A 107 -16.04 -7.04 26.86
N ILE A 108 -16.02 -6.78 25.55
CA ILE A 108 -15.12 -5.82 24.93
C ILE A 108 -15.59 -4.40 25.24
N PRO A 109 -14.73 -3.53 25.80
CA PRO A 109 -15.09 -2.14 26.08
C PRO A 109 -15.62 -1.42 24.84
N GLY A 110 -16.82 -0.84 24.96
CA GLY A 110 -17.49 -0.13 23.88
C GLY A 110 -18.52 -0.96 23.11
N VAL A 111 -18.56 -2.29 23.25
CA VAL A 111 -19.63 -3.12 22.67
C VAL A 111 -20.88 -3.04 23.55
N SER A 112 -22.01 -2.71 22.95
CA SER A 112 -23.29 -2.58 23.66
C SER A 112 -24.25 -3.74 23.37
N ARG A 113 -24.22 -4.30 22.16
CA ARG A 113 -25.06 -5.42 21.76
C ARG A 113 -24.36 -6.30 20.73
N VAL A 114 -24.64 -7.59 20.81
CA VAL A 114 -24.21 -8.60 19.84
C VAL A 114 -25.45 -9.41 19.45
N ASN A 115 -25.69 -9.54 18.15
CA ASN A 115 -26.74 -10.39 17.58
C ASN A 115 -26.07 -11.39 16.63
N SER A 116 -25.89 -12.63 17.07
CA SER A 116 -25.07 -13.62 16.38
C SER A 116 -25.85 -14.82 15.89
N GLN A 117 -25.31 -15.49 14.87
CA GLN A 117 -25.80 -16.77 14.37
C GLN A 117 -24.63 -17.59 13.80
N PHE A 118 -24.71 -18.91 13.95
CA PHE A 118 -23.88 -19.81 13.16
C PHE A 118 -24.46 -19.92 11.75
N LYS A 119 -23.62 -19.80 10.72
CA LYS A 119 -24.00 -20.14 9.35
C LYS A 119 -23.22 -21.37 8.89
N GLU A 120 -23.94 -22.38 8.39
CA GLU A 120 -23.31 -23.52 7.73
C GLU A 120 -22.86 -23.12 6.33
N PHE A 121 -21.55 -23.13 6.06
CA PHE A 121 -21.02 -23.01 4.70
C PHE A 121 -20.80 -24.40 4.12
N LYS A 122 -21.52 -24.72 3.04
CA LYS A 122 -21.24 -25.91 2.23
C LYS A 122 -20.10 -25.60 1.26
N GLU A 123 -18.86 -25.59 1.73
CA GLU A 123 -17.71 -25.91 0.88
C GLU A 123 -16.52 -26.49 1.67
N ALA A 124 -16.36 -27.80 1.49
CA ALA A 124 -15.14 -28.62 1.46
C ALA A 124 -14.00 -28.40 2.49
N SER A 125 -13.98 -29.33 3.45
CA SER A 125 -12.80 -30.17 3.77
C SER A 125 -11.50 -29.46 4.17
N GLN A 126 -11.32 -29.05 5.44
CA GLN A 126 -10.01 -29.11 6.13
C GLN A 126 -10.18 -29.14 7.67
N GLY A 127 -9.68 -30.21 8.32
CA GLY A 127 -9.31 -30.18 9.74
C GLY A 127 -10.44 -30.05 10.78
N PRO A 128 -10.10 -30.04 12.09
CA PRO A 128 -11.09 -30.17 13.18
C PRO A 128 -12.11 -29.03 13.15
N GLN A 129 -13.41 -29.38 13.29
CA GLN A 129 -14.61 -28.52 13.32
C GLN A 129 -14.33 -27.01 13.49
N GLN A 130 -14.13 -26.31 12.37
CA GLN A 130 -14.20 -24.85 12.34
C GLN A 130 -15.61 -24.47 11.90
N LEU A 131 -16.34 -23.79 12.79
CA LEU A 131 -17.64 -23.21 12.54
C LEU A 131 -17.49 -21.80 12.02
N ALA A 132 -18.39 -21.42 11.13
CA ALA A 132 -18.47 -20.06 10.64
C ALA A 132 -19.41 -19.25 11.53
N PHE A 133 -18.91 -18.12 12.02
CA PHE A 133 -19.58 -17.23 12.92
C PHE A 133 -19.87 -15.90 12.22
N MET A 134 -21.12 -15.44 12.33
CA MET A 134 -21.53 -14.12 11.90
C MET A 134 -22.27 -13.41 13.04
N ALA A 135 -21.96 -12.14 13.26
CA ALA A 135 -22.68 -11.33 14.22
C ALA A 135 -22.83 -9.89 13.73
N GLU A 136 -23.96 -9.27 14.04
CA GLU A 136 -24.07 -7.83 14.08
C GLU A 136 -23.62 -7.34 15.46
N VAL A 137 -22.61 -6.48 15.48
CA VAL A 137 -22.05 -5.89 16.70
C VAL A 137 -22.39 -4.42 16.73
N LEU A 138 -23.17 -4.01 17.72
CA LEU A 138 -23.43 -2.60 18.05
C LEU A 138 -22.39 -2.15 19.07
N TYR A 139 -21.77 -1.01 18.80
CA TYR A 139 -20.74 -0.40 19.62
C TYR A 139 -20.95 1.10 19.75
N ALA A 140 -20.21 1.72 20.65
CA ALA A 140 -20.34 3.14 20.94
C ALA A 140 -19.98 3.98 19.69
N PRO A 141 -20.84 4.90 19.23
CA PRO A 141 -20.69 5.60 17.95
C PRO A 141 -19.46 6.51 17.88
N GLU A 142 -18.89 6.90 19.02
CA GLU A 142 -17.66 7.68 19.11
C GLU A 142 -16.39 6.86 18.81
N ILE A 143 -16.47 5.52 18.81
CA ILE A 143 -15.33 4.65 18.53
C ILE A 143 -15.22 4.45 17.03
N ALA A 144 -14.05 4.73 16.46
CA ALA A 144 -13.80 4.50 15.03
C ALA A 144 -13.89 3.00 14.70
N PRO A 145 -14.43 2.61 13.52
CA PRO A 145 -14.54 1.20 13.17
C PRO A 145 -13.20 0.44 13.15
N THR A 146 -12.12 1.12 12.75
CA THR A 146 -10.75 0.57 12.79
C THR A 146 -10.28 0.26 14.22
N GLU A 147 -10.62 1.12 15.18
CA GLU A 147 -10.28 0.93 16.59
C GLU A 147 -11.08 -0.23 17.18
N MET A 148 -12.38 -0.31 16.89
CA MET A 148 -13.22 -1.42 17.35
C MET A 148 -12.76 -2.76 16.77
N LEU A 149 -12.37 -2.81 15.49
CA LEU A 149 -11.75 -4.00 14.89
C LEU A 149 -10.51 -4.45 15.67
N SER A 150 -9.60 -3.52 16.02
CA SER A 150 -8.40 -3.85 16.82
C SER A 150 -8.77 -4.46 18.16
N ARG A 151 -9.73 -3.84 18.88
CA ARG A 151 -10.21 -4.35 20.17
C ARG A 151 -10.78 -5.77 20.05
N ILE A 152 -11.55 -6.04 18.99
CA ILE A 152 -12.12 -7.38 18.72
C ILE A 152 -11.00 -8.38 18.43
N GLN A 153 -10.05 -8.05 17.55
CA GLN A 153 -8.94 -8.94 17.22
C GLN A 153 -8.05 -9.27 18.43
N GLU A 154 -7.90 -8.32 19.36
CA GLU A 154 -7.10 -8.52 20.58
C GLU A 154 -7.84 -9.32 21.66
N GLN A 155 -9.15 -9.12 21.82
CA GLN A 155 -9.90 -9.61 22.99
C GLN A 155 -10.83 -10.79 22.69
N ALA A 156 -11.27 -10.96 21.44
CA ALA A 156 -12.15 -12.06 21.03
C ALA A 156 -11.36 -13.34 20.71
N THR A 157 -10.63 -13.86 21.70
CA THR A 157 -9.72 -15.02 21.54
C THR A 157 -10.39 -16.34 21.12
N LEU A 158 -11.72 -16.44 21.19
CA LEU A 158 -12.47 -17.58 20.67
C LEU A 158 -12.70 -17.52 19.15
N LEU A 159 -12.41 -16.37 18.52
CA LEU A 159 -12.55 -16.14 17.10
C LEU A 159 -11.18 -16.16 16.41
N ASN A 160 -11.17 -16.65 15.17
CA ASN A 160 -10.04 -16.61 14.26
C ASN A 160 -10.48 -15.90 12.99
N GLU A 161 -9.52 -15.32 12.27
CA GLU A 161 -9.76 -14.71 10.94
C GLU A 161 -10.88 -13.68 10.95
N VAL A 162 -10.90 -12.82 11.97
CA VAL A 162 -11.93 -11.79 12.13
C VAL A 162 -11.87 -10.77 10.99
N VAL A 163 -12.97 -10.65 10.27
CA VAL A 163 -13.26 -9.62 9.26
C VAL A 163 -14.50 -8.84 9.73
N VAL A 164 -14.51 -7.53 9.53
CA VAL A 164 -15.67 -6.69 9.86
C VAL A 164 -16.03 -5.75 8.72
N TYR A 165 -17.31 -5.48 8.59
CA TYR A 165 -17.89 -4.52 7.63
C TYR A 165 -18.77 -3.55 8.40
N PRO A 166 -18.33 -2.30 8.63
CA PRO A 166 -19.17 -1.28 9.22
C PRO A 166 -20.42 -1.03 8.39
N LEU A 167 -21.52 -0.73 9.08
CA LEU A 167 -22.76 -0.34 8.43
C LEU A 167 -22.80 1.19 8.33
N GLY A 168 -23.26 1.71 7.20
CA GLY A 168 -23.44 3.14 7.02
C GLY A 168 -24.62 3.47 6.12
N LEU A 169 -24.95 4.76 6.05
CA LEU A 169 -25.94 5.30 5.15
C LEU A 169 -25.23 5.93 3.95
N VAL A 170 -25.62 5.56 2.75
CA VAL A 170 -25.08 6.13 1.50
C VAL A 170 -26.19 6.74 0.67
N SER A 171 -25.91 7.84 -0.02
CA SER A 171 -26.78 8.41 -1.04
C SER A 171 -26.42 7.87 -2.42
N LEU A 172 -27.41 7.28 -3.08
CA LEU A 172 -27.35 6.68 -4.41
C LEU A 172 -27.79 7.70 -5.48
N PRO A 173 -27.44 7.48 -6.76
CA PRO A 173 -27.85 8.36 -7.85
C PRO A 173 -29.36 8.23 -8.12
N GLU A 174 -29.89 9.17 -8.89
CA GLU A 174 -31.32 9.22 -9.24
C GLU A 174 -31.81 8.00 -10.00
N THR A 175 -30.95 7.43 -10.82
CA THR A 175 -31.24 6.26 -11.65
C THR A 175 -30.09 5.29 -11.54
N ILE A 176 -30.42 4.02 -11.29
CA ILE A 176 -29.49 2.92 -11.15
C ILE A 176 -29.76 1.94 -12.28
N HIS A 177 -28.72 1.61 -13.04
CA HIS A 177 -28.80 0.65 -14.14
C HIS A 177 -28.50 -0.76 -13.61
N PHE A 178 -29.53 -1.58 -13.54
CA PHE A 178 -29.48 -2.97 -13.12
C PHE A 178 -29.39 -3.91 -14.31
N VAL A 179 -28.62 -4.99 -14.16
CA VAL A 179 -28.46 -6.04 -15.16
C VAL A 179 -28.68 -7.41 -14.51
N ASN A 180 -29.35 -8.31 -15.23
CA ASN A 180 -29.40 -9.73 -14.94
C ASN A 180 -28.73 -10.42 -16.13
N ASP A 181 -27.48 -10.83 -15.95
CA ASP A 181 -26.66 -11.41 -17.02
C ASP A 181 -27.18 -12.78 -17.46
N ASP A 182 -27.73 -13.58 -16.53
CA ASP A 182 -28.24 -14.93 -16.81
C ASP A 182 -29.40 -14.92 -17.80
N LEU A 183 -30.24 -13.88 -17.73
CA LEU A 183 -31.40 -13.70 -18.60
C LEU A 183 -31.18 -12.62 -19.67
N ASN A 184 -30.00 -11.98 -19.67
CA ASN A 184 -29.66 -10.84 -20.53
C ASN A 184 -30.74 -9.73 -20.47
N LEU A 185 -31.16 -9.39 -19.25
CA LEU A 185 -32.14 -8.33 -18.99
C LEU A 185 -31.45 -7.13 -18.37
N SER A 186 -31.85 -5.93 -18.77
CA SER A 186 -31.39 -4.67 -18.16
C SER A 186 -32.58 -3.82 -17.76
N LYS A 187 -32.44 -3.08 -16.66
CA LYS A 187 -33.52 -2.25 -16.12
C LYS A 187 -32.99 -1.01 -15.41
N ASP A 188 -33.65 0.11 -15.66
CA ASP A 188 -33.39 1.34 -14.93
C ASP A 188 -34.31 1.40 -13.72
N PHE A 189 -33.72 1.59 -12.54
CA PHE A 189 -34.45 1.72 -11.30
C PHE A 189 -34.26 3.11 -10.72
N GLN A 190 -35.37 3.76 -10.36
CA GLN A 190 -35.38 5.03 -9.66
C GLN A 190 -35.82 4.79 -8.22
N PRO A 191 -34.88 4.78 -7.26
CA PRO A 191 -35.22 4.55 -5.87
C PRO A 191 -36.12 5.68 -5.34
N LYS A 192 -37.15 5.30 -4.56
CA LYS A 192 -38.07 6.28 -3.93
C LYS A 192 -37.36 7.18 -2.92
N ASP A 193 -36.37 6.62 -2.24
CA ASP A 193 -35.44 7.32 -1.36
C ASP A 193 -34.02 7.05 -1.85
N ARG A 194 -33.20 8.09 -2.00
CA ARG A 194 -31.81 7.96 -2.45
C ARG A 194 -30.92 7.34 -1.38
N PHE A 195 -31.37 7.26 -0.13
CA PHE A 195 -30.58 6.69 0.94
C PHE A 195 -30.72 5.17 1.01
N ALA A 196 -29.58 4.48 1.08
CA ALA A 196 -29.51 3.04 1.30
C ALA A 196 -28.51 2.72 2.40
N GLN A 197 -28.78 1.67 3.17
CA GLN A 197 -27.79 1.11 4.09
C GLN A 197 -26.76 0.30 3.28
N ALA A 198 -25.48 0.52 3.54
CA ALA A 198 -24.38 -0.14 2.86
C ALA A 198 -23.40 -0.80 3.83
N PHE A 199 -22.78 -1.90 3.36
CA PHE A 199 -21.58 -2.47 3.96
C PHE A 199 -20.36 -1.70 3.48
N LEU A 200 -19.68 -1.04 4.40
CA LEU A 200 -18.53 -0.18 4.10
C LEU A 200 -17.22 -0.87 4.46
N SER A 201 -16.11 -0.35 3.96
CA SER A 201 -14.79 -0.71 4.46
C SER A 201 -14.52 -0.05 5.82
N VAL A 202 -13.66 -0.65 6.64
CA VAL A 202 -13.32 -0.11 7.98
C VAL A 202 -12.67 1.26 7.94
N GLU A 203 -12.05 1.63 6.82
CA GLU A 203 -11.40 2.92 6.69
C GLU A 203 -12.37 4.01 6.28
N THR A 204 -13.55 3.70 5.72
CA THR A 204 -14.52 4.64 5.17
C THR A 204 -15.08 5.60 6.22
N ARG A 205 -15.26 6.86 5.82
CA ARG A 205 -15.74 7.95 6.68
C ARG A 205 -16.94 8.65 6.05
N LYS A 206 -17.72 9.30 6.91
CA LYS A 206 -18.75 10.26 6.49
C LYS A 206 -18.15 11.31 5.55
N GLY A 207 -18.83 11.55 4.42
CA GLY A 207 -18.43 12.47 3.37
C GLY A 207 -17.54 11.84 2.27
N ASP A 208 -17.09 10.59 2.42
CA ASP A 208 -16.32 9.93 1.37
C ASP A 208 -17.19 9.73 0.12
N ALA A 209 -16.62 10.00 -1.05
CA ALA A 209 -17.17 9.59 -2.33
C ALA A 209 -16.68 8.17 -2.62
N ILE A 210 -17.61 7.25 -2.81
CA ILE A 210 -17.34 5.81 -2.97
C ILE A 210 -18.03 5.28 -4.22
N GLN A 211 -17.59 4.11 -4.66
CA GLN A 211 -18.32 3.29 -5.61
C GLN A 211 -18.88 2.09 -4.86
N VAL A 212 -20.14 1.78 -5.14
CA VAL A 212 -20.85 0.66 -4.55
C VAL A 212 -21.34 -0.29 -5.62
N ASN A 213 -21.44 -1.56 -5.27
CA ASN A 213 -22.20 -2.52 -6.05
C ASN A 213 -23.51 -2.81 -5.32
N LEU A 214 -24.57 -2.97 -6.09
CA LEU A 214 -25.90 -3.27 -5.60
C LEU A 214 -26.35 -4.64 -6.09
N GLN A 215 -27.05 -5.35 -5.23
CA GLN A 215 -27.77 -6.56 -5.58
C GLN A 215 -29.21 -6.38 -5.15
N ALA A 216 -30.15 -6.54 -6.07
CA ALA A 216 -31.55 -6.30 -5.82
C ALA A 216 -32.41 -7.44 -6.34
N ASP A 217 -33.37 -7.87 -5.53
CA ASP A 217 -34.43 -8.79 -5.93
C ASP A 217 -35.65 -7.97 -6.34
N LEU A 218 -35.98 -8.01 -7.64
CA LEU A 218 -37.05 -7.19 -8.22
C LEU A 218 -38.29 -8.03 -8.53
N ALA A 219 -39.44 -7.54 -8.06
CA ALA A 219 -40.77 -8.03 -8.40
C ALA A 219 -41.48 -6.99 -9.29
N GLY A 220 -41.31 -7.09 -10.60
CA GLY A 220 -41.70 -6.03 -11.52
C GLY A 220 -40.85 -4.76 -11.26
N GLU A 221 -41.49 -3.62 -11.00
CA GLU A 221 -40.83 -2.34 -10.66
C GLU A 221 -40.45 -2.20 -9.17
N ASN A 222 -40.85 -3.16 -8.32
CA ASN A 222 -40.65 -3.05 -6.88
C ASN A 222 -39.41 -3.83 -6.43
N VAL A 223 -38.51 -3.16 -5.72
CA VAL A 223 -37.42 -3.79 -4.97
C VAL A 223 -38.00 -4.49 -3.75
N GLN A 224 -37.83 -5.81 -3.66
CA GLN A 224 -38.17 -6.60 -2.48
C GLN A 224 -37.03 -6.57 -1.46
N GLN A 225 -35.80 -6.72 -1.95
CA GLN A 225 -34.59 -6.70 -1.14
C GLN A 225 -33.48 -6.03 -1.94
N MET A 226 -32.64 -5.24 -1.24
CA MET A 226 -31.47 -4.60 -1.83
C MET A 226 -30.31 -4.67 -0.86
N THR A 227 -29.17 -5.08 -1.37
CA THR A 227 -27.89 -5.11 -0.65
C THR A 227 -26.92 -4.21 -1.36
N VAL A 228 -26.31 -3.30 -0.61
CA VAL A 228 -25.33 -2.34 -1.10
C VAL A 228 -24.02 -2.60 -0.38
N TYR A 229 -22.92 -2.70 -1.11
CA TYR A 229 -21.60 -2.83 -0.52
C TYR A 229 -20.58 -2.00 -1.28
N GLU A 230 -19.63 -1.44 -0.55
CA GLU A 230 -18.52 -0.66 -1.09
C GLU A 230 -17.63 -1.56 -1.96
N SER A 231 -17.43 -1.16 -3.22
CA SER A 231 -16.48 -1.80 -4.13
C SER A 231 -15.17 -1.01 -4.18
N GLN A 232 -15.23 0.33 -4.14
CA GLN A 232 -14.06 1.21 -4.10
C GLN A 232 -14.32 2.45 -3.26
N ASN A 233 -13.26 3.00 -2.65
CA ASN A 233 -13.28 4.31 -1.99
C ASN A 233 -12.15 5.19 -2.57
N PRO A 234 -12.41 5.90 -3.67
CA PRO A 234 -11.46 6.84 -4.26
C PRO A 234 -11.00 7.94 -3.29
N SER A 235 -11.86 8.40 -2.38
CA SER A 235 -11.51 9.41 -1.38
C SER A 235 -10.40 8.94 -0.41
N ASN A 236 -10.29 7.64 -0.18
CA ASN A 236 -9.28 7.02 0.66
C ASN A 236 -8.13 6.38 -0.14
N ALA A 237 -8.21 6.34 -1.47
CA ALA A 237 -7.16 5.79 -2.32
C ALA A 237 -5.93 6.71 -2.31
N PRO A 238 -4.74 6.20 -1.93
CA PRO A 238 -3.53 7.01 -1.93
C PRO A 238 -3.11 7.36 -3.38
N GLN A 239 -2.83 8.63 -3.63
CA GLN A 239 -2.36 9.12 -4.93
C GLN A 239 -0.97 9.73 -4.79
N ILE A 240 -0.04 9.35 -5.66
CA ILE A 240 1.27 10.01 -5.73
C ILE A 240 1.13 11.24 -6.61
N ILE A 241 1.43 12.40 -6.04
CA ILE A 241 1.31 13.69 -6.70
C ILE A 241 2.68 14.33 -6.77
N GLU A 242 2.98 14.91 -7.94
CA GLU A 242 4.25 15.58 -8.24
C GLU A 242 3.96 16.98 -8.78
N LEU A 243 4.67 17.98 -8.27
CA LEU A 243 4.55 19.36 -8.71
C LEU A 243 5.87 20.12 -8.56
N ILE A 244 5.98 21.25 -9.26
CA ILE A 244 7.03 22.25 -9.06
C ILE A 244 6.36 23.52 -8.58
N ALA A 245 6.80 24.04 -7.45
CA ALA A 245 6.29 25.29 -6.90
C ALA A 245 7.40 26.12 -6.28
N ARG A 246 7.18 27.44 -6.24
CA ARG A 246 8.08 28.38 -5.60
C ARG A 246 7.58 28.69 -4.21
N TYR A 247 8.46 28.58 -3.23
CA TYR A 247 8.14 28.91 -1.85
C TYR A 247 9.23 29.77 -1.21
N PRO A 248 8.84 30.73 -0.35
CA PRO A 248 9.80 31.41 0.50
C PRO A 248 10.31 30.47 1.59
N LEU A 249 11.62 30.46 1.81
CA LEU A 249 12.22 29.75 2.93
C LEU A 249 11.85 30.40 4.26
N ASP A 250 11.28 29.63 5.18
CA ASP A 250 10.91 30.13 6.51
C ASP A 250 12.14 30.15 7.43
N SER A 251 12.83 29.01 7.53
CA SER A 251 14.05 28.88 8.33
C SER A 251 15.03 27.86 7.74
N GLN A 252 16.27 27.95 8.18
CA GLN A 252 17.37 27.10 7.73
C GLN A 252 17.94 26.34 8.90
N ALA A 253 18.06 25.02 8.76
CA ALA A 253 18.69 24.17 9.74
C ALA A 253 20.21 24.24 9.63
N SER A 254 20.89 23.91 10.71
CA SER A 254 22.34 23.71 10.75
C SER A 254 22.73 22.31 10.26
N THR A 255 22.07 21.80 9.21
CA THR A 255 22.24 20.43 8.72
C THR A 255 22.38 20.44 7.20
N LEU A 256 23.42 19.78 6.70
CA LEU A 256 23.63 19.51 5.28
C LEU A 256 23.28 18.06 4.95
N ALA A 257 22.61 17.85 3.83
CA ALA A 257 22.43 16.55 3.20
C ALA A 257 23.36 16.45 1.99
N VAL A 258 24.10 15.35 1.90
CA VAL A 258 24.97 15.04 0.77
C VAL A 258 24.36 13.86 0.03
N LEU A 259 24.12 14.06 -1.25
CA LEU A 259 23.71 13.02 -2.17
C LEU A 259 24.79 12.92 -3.23
N GLY A 260 25.28 11.72 -3.47
CA GLY A 260 26.29 11.54 -4.49
C GLY A 260 26.37 10.13 -4.97
N ASP A 261 27.28 9.93 -5.91
CA ASP A 261 27.51 8.63 -6.48
C ASP A 261 28.93 8.51 -7.04
N LEU A 262 29.35 7.27 -7.19
CA LEU A 262 30.64 6.92 -7.78
C LEU A 262 30.53 5.62 -8.59
N PRO A 263 31.33 5.45 -9.65
CA PRO A 263 31.45 4.16 -10.32
C PRO A 263 31.96 3.08 -9.36
N TYR A 264 31.37 1.88 -9.43
CA TYR A 264 31.74 0.75 -8.58
C TYR A 264 33.22 0.36 -8.71
N SER A 265 33.78 0.50 -9.92
CA SER A 265 35.20 0.23 -10.19
C SER A 265 36.18 1.15 -9.46
N SER A 266 35.71 2.28 -8.96
CA SER A 266 36.52 3.27 -8.26
C SER A 266 36.68 2.96 -6.76
N ASN A 267 36.11 1.87 -6.23
CA ASN A 267 36.10 1.56 -4.81
C ASN A 267 37.39 0.81 -4.37
N PRO A 268 38.03 1.19 -3.24
CA PRO A 268 37.44 0.95 -1.93
C PRO A 268 37.57 2.16 -1.01
N LEU A 269 36.59 3.06 -1.03
CA LEU A 269 36.49 4.15 -0.08
C LEU A 269 35.90 3.60 1.22
N ASP A 270 36.72 3.59 2.26
CA ASP A 270 36.26 3.41 3.63
C ASP A 270 35.39 4.62 4.01
N ALA A 271 34.08 4.40 4.10
CA ALA A 271 33.12 5.43 4.53
C ALA A 271 33.52 6.05 5.87
N ASN A 272 34.17 5.28 6.76
CA ASN A 272 34.63 5.80 8.05
C ASN A 272 35.81 6.76 7.90
N ALA A 273 36.72 6.50 6.96
CA ALA A 273 37.83 7.40 6.65
C ALA A 273 37.30 8.72 6.07
N LEU A 274 36.40 8.66 5.08
CA LEU A 274 35.74 9.84 4.51
C LEU A 274 34.98 10.65 5.57
N LYS A 275 34.24 9.95 6.44
CA LYS A 275 33.55 10.57 7.57
C LYS A 275 34.52 11.27 8.52
N GLY A 276 35.66 10.67 8.83
CA GLY A 276 36.69 11.27 9.66
C GLY A 276 37.31 12.53 9.04
N GLU A 277 37.59 12.49 7.75
CA GLU A 277 38.09 13.65 6.98
C GLU A 277 37.05 14.78 6.92
N ALA A 278 35.78 14.45 6.70
CA ALA A 278 34.69 15.42 6.71
C ALA A 278 34.55 16.08 8.09
N LEU A 279 34.58 15.31 9.19
CA LEU A 279 34.51 15.85 10.55
C LEU A 279 35.71 16.72 10.94
N ALA A 280 36.83 16.62 10.23
CA ALA A 280 37.96 17.53 10.42
C ALA A 280 37.73 18.93 9.82
N LEU A 281 36.70 19.10 8.97
CA LEU A 281 36.31 20.41 8.45
C LEU A 281 35.75 21.29 9.57
N LYS A 282 36.17 22.56 9.58
CA LYS A 282 35.79 23.50 10.62
C LYS A 282 34.28 23.74 10.60
N GLY A 283 33.65 23.60 11.76
CA GLY A 283 32.23 23.94 11.96
C GLY A 283 31.28 22.76 11.84
N LEU A 284 31.75 21.56 11.46
CA LEU A 284 30.98 20.33 11.55
C LEU A 284 31.07 19.73 12.95
N VAL A 285 29.93 19.28 13.46
CA VAL A 285 29.75 18.70 14.80
C VAL A 285 29.53 17.21 14.69
N SER A 286 28.79 16.79 13.68
CA SER A 286 28.33 15.42 13.50
C SER A 286 28.30 15.06 12.02
N ALA A 287 28.52 13.78 11.72
CA ALA A 287 28.49 13.26 10.37
C ALA A 287 27.96 11.82 10.37
N GLN A 288 26.99 11.57 9.51
CA GLN A 288 26.50 10.25 9.14
C GLN A 288 26.76 10.11 7.64
N LEU A 289 27.38 9.01 7.23
CA LEU A 289 27.75 8.78 5.86
C LEU A 289 27.62 7.28 5.59
N GLU A 290 26.87 6.92 4.57
CA GLU A 290 26.62 5.55 4.18
C GLU A 290 26.69 5.42 2.66
N PHE A 291 27.30 4.33 2.21
CA PHE A 291 27.17 3.89 0.83
C PHE A 291 25.99 2.93 0.75
N GLU A 292 24.95 3.30 0.00
CA GLU A 292 23.90 2.35 -0.32
C GLU A 292 24.50 1.29 -1.24
N ASN A 293 24.30 0.03 -0.89
CA ASN A 293 24.81 -1.12 -1.64
C ASN A 293 23.63 -1.88 -2.28
N PRO A 294 22.91 -1.28 -3.25
CA PRO A 294 21.86 -1.98 -3.97
C PRO A 294 22.47 -3.15 -4.77
N PRO A 295 21.66 -4.12 -5.25
CA PRO A 295 22.12 -5.10 -6.21
C PRO A 295 22.81 -4.37 -7.36
N LEU A 296 24.08 -4.67 -7.56
CA LEU A 296 24.88 -3.97 -8.55
C LEU A 296 24.44 -4.48 -9.92
N ALA A 297 23.82 -3.61 -10.70
CA ALA A 297 23.39 -3.91 -12.05
C ALA A 297 24.46 -3.41 -13.02
N LEU A 298 25.15 -4.32 -13.69
CA LEU A 298 26.05 -4.03 -14.79
C LEU A 298 25.25 -4.05 -16.10
N GLN A 299 25.44 -3.03 -16.93
CA GLN A 299 24.96 -3.05 -18.32
C GLN A 299 26.15 -3.28 -19.26
N VAL A 300 26.00 -4.27 -20.15
CA VAL A 300 26.92 -4.51 -21.25
C VAL A 300 26.20 -4.17 -22.55
N VAL A 301 26.68 -3.16 -23.24
CA VAL A 301 26.12 -2.69 -24.52
C VAL A 301 26.98 -3.22 -25.65
N SER A 302 26.36 -3.69 -26.73
CA SER A 302 27.04 -4.12 -27.94
C SER A 302 26.57 -3.34 -29.16
N GLN A 303 27.48 -3.13 -30.11
CA GLN A 303 27.12 -2.66 -31.45
C GLN A 303 26.48 -3.77 -32.30
N ASP A 304 26.78 -5.04 -31.99
CA ASP A 304 26.17 -6.22 -32.58
C ASP A 304 24.88 -6.60 -31.83
N ASP A 305 23.88 -7.11 -32.54
CA ASP A 305 22.64 -7.64 -31.96
C ASP A 305 22.88 -9.00 -31.26
N PHE A 306 22.55 -9.07 -29.97
CA PHE A 306 22.62 -10.28 -29.15
C PHE A 306 21.43 -11.23 -29.38
N SER A 307 20.35 -10.80 -30.04
CA SER A 307 19.10 -11.57 -30.17
C SER A 307 19.32 -12.96 -30.79
N ALA A 308 20.17 -13.03 -31.83
CA ALA A 308 20.53 -14.29 -32.48
C ALA A 308 21.36 -15.24 -31.59
N LYS A 309 21.92 -14.73 -30.49
CA LYS A 309 22.82 -15.44 -29.56
C LYS A 309 22.20 -15.57 -28.16
N ALA A 310 20.93 -15.18 -27.99
CA ALA A 310 20.31 -15.00 -26.67
C ALA A 310 20.26 -16.31 -25.85
N VAL A 311 20.02 -17.45 -26.50
CA VAL A 311 19.96 -18.76 -25.84
C VAL A 311 21.33 -19.15 -25.28
N ASP A 312 22.36 -19.11 -26.13
CA ASP A 312 23.74 -19.47 -25.76
C ASP A 312 24.30 -18.51 -24.71
N LEU A 313 23.98 -17.22 -24.84
CA LEU A 313 24.36 -16.19 -23.89
C LEU A 313 23.71 -16.43 -22.52
N ASN A 314 22.40 -16.71 -22.48
CA ASN A 314 21.69 -16.96 -21.23
C ASN A 314 22.23 -18.21 -20.52
N GLN A 315 22.52 -19.28 -21.28
CA GLN A 315 23.16 -20.47 -20.74
C GLN A 315 24.55 -20.16 -20.16
N SER A 316 25.39 -19.42 -20.89
CA SER A 316 26.75 -19.10 -20.46
C SER A 316 26.78 -18.17 -19.24
N LEU A 317 25.92 -17.15 -19.21
CA LEU A 317 25.81 -16.21 -18.08
C LEU A 317 25.28 -16.90 -16.81
N SER A 318 24.40 -17.89 -16.94
CA SER A 318 23.88 -18.66 -15.80
C SER A 318 24.93 -19.52 -15.10
N GLN A 319 26.09 -19.76 -15.74
CA GLN A 319 27.20 -20.53 -15.18
C GLN A 319 28.19 -19.66 -14.39
N LEU A 320 28.10 -18.34 -14.48
CA LEU A 320 28.97 -17.43 -13.75
C LEU A 320 28.61 -17.40 -12.26
N THR A 321 29.61 -17.54 -11.41
CA THR A 321 29.42 -17.52 -9.96
C THR A 321 29.13 -16.09 -9.50
N GLY A 322 28.09 -15.91 -8.68
CA GLY A 322 27.73 -14.61 -8.12
C GLY A 322 26.87 -13.72 -9.00
N ILE A 323 26.51 -14.17 -10.22
CA ILE A 323 25.41 -13.57 -11.00
C ILE A 323 24.08 -14.00 -10.39
N LEU A 324 23.25 -13.04 -10.01
CA LEU A 324 21.90 -13.26 -9.49
C LEU A 324 20.88 -13.35 -10.62
N ARG A 325 21.05 -12.54 -11.66
CA ARG A 325 20.13 -12.45 -12.78
C ARG A 325 20.83 -11.87 -14.01
N ALA A 326 20.49 -12.41 -15.18
CA ALA A 326 20.83 -11.84 -16.48
C ALA A 326 19.54 -11.54 -17.27
N ARG A 327 19.52 -10.42 -17.99
CA ARG A 327 18.41 -10.03 -18.87
C ARG A 327 18.95 -9.43 -20.15
N LEU A 328 18.42 -9.87 -21.28
CA LEU A 328 18.61 -9.16 -22.55
C LEU A 328 17.58 -8.04 -22.66
N ASP A 329 18.02 -6.89 -23.18
CA ASP A 329 17.10 -5.84 -23.60
C ASP A 329 16.22 -6.29 -24.78
N VAL A 330 15.07 -5.64 -24.94
CA VAL A 330 14.07 -5.93 -25.99
C VAL A 330 14.66 -5.70 -27.38
N GLU A 331 15.54 -4.71 -27.54
CA GLU A 331 16.25 -4.45 -28.80
C GLU A 331 17.45 -5.37 -29.03
N GLY A 332 17.78 -6.24 -28.06
CA GLY A 332 18.90 -7.18 -28.17
C GLY A 332 20.29 -6.54 -28.14
N LYS A 333 20.42 -5.24 -27.86
CA LYS A 333 21.72 -4.54 -27.86
C LYS A 333 22.38 -4.42 -26.50
N SER A 334 21.64 -4.70 -25.43
CA SER A 334 22.13 -4.60 -24.06
C SER A 334 21.86 -5.87 -23.28
N VAL A 335 22.79 -6.20 -22.38
CA VAL A 335 22.63 -7.24 -21.36
C VAL A 335 22.72 -6.57 -20.00
N TYR A 336 21.74 -6.80 -19.14
CA TYR A 336 21.70 -6.36 -17.76
C TYR A 336 22.01 -7.53 -16.84
N LEU A 337 22.97 -7.33 -15.94
CA LEU A 337 23.49 -8.35 -15.02
C LEU A 337 23.39 -7.85 -13.59
N ASP A 338 22.55 -8.48 -12.79
CA ASP A 338 22.51 -8.26 -11.34
C ASP A 338 23.53 -9.22 -10.71
N PHE A 339 24.47 -8.72 -9.91
CA PHE A 339 25.50 -9.55 -9.27
C PHE A 339 25.65 -9.25 -7.77
N GLN A 340 26.19 -10.22 -7.03
CA GLN A 340 26.44 -10.10 -5.59
C GLN A 340 27.59 -9.12 -5.33
N SER A 341 27.47 -8.28 -4.30
CA SER A 341 28.50 -7.30 -3.93
C SER A 341 29.83 -7.92 -3.47
N THR A 342 29.85 -9.23 -3.19
CA THR A 342 31.07 -9.98 -2.84
C THR A 342 31.90 -10.39 -4.06
N VAL A 343 31.40 -10.23 -5.28
CA VAL A 343 32.13 -10.56 -6.51
C VAL A 343 33.16 -9.47 -6.79
N ASP A 344 34.39 -9.87 -7.11
CA ASP A 344 35.41 -8.95 -7.61
C ASP A 344 35.01 -8.44 -9.00
N TYR A 345 34.79 -7.14 -9.11
CA TYR A 345 34.27 -6.54 -10.34
C TYR A 345 35.27 -6.55 -11.49
N ALA A 346 36.56 -6.45 -11.21
CA ALA A 346 37.59 -6.50 -12.24
C ALA A 346 37.69 -7.90 -12.85
N ASP A 347 37.54 -8.94 -12.03
CA ASP A 347 37.52 -10.32 -12.49
C ASP A 347 36.22 -10.67 -13.20
N LEU A 348 35.06 -10.21 -12.70
CA LEU A 348 33.77 -10.37 -13.39
C LEU A 348 33.81 -9.78 -14.81
N LYS A 349 34.37 -8.58 -14.99
CA LYS A 349 34.54 -7.98 -16.33
C LYS A 349 35.36 -8.87 -17.26
N LYS A 350 36.45 -9.46 -16.77
CA LYS A 350 37.29 -10.36 -17.58
C LYS A 350 36.52 -11.62 -17.96
N GLU A 351 35.79 -12.21 -17.02
CA GLU A 351 34.95 -13.39 -17.28
C GLU A 351 33.86 -13.10 -18.31
N LEU A 352 33.19 -11.96 -18.20
CA LEU A 352 32.17 -11.55 -19.16
C LEU A 352 32.74 -11.38 -20.57
N VAL A 353 33.90 -10.75 -20.73
CA VAL A 353 34.56 -10.65 -22.05
C VAL A 353 34.77 -12.04 -22.65
N ASN A 354 35.16 -13.03 -21.85
CA ASN A 354 35.34 -14.41 -22.33
C ASN A 354 34.01 -15.07 -22.70
N VAL A 355 32.94 -14.84 -21.92
CA VAL A 355 31.59 -15.34 -22.23
C VAL A 355 31.07 -14.76 -23.55
N PHE A 356 31.18 -13.45 -23.74
CA PHE A 356 30.78 -12.80 -24.99
C PHE A 356 31.62 -13.26 -26.18
N ALA A 357 32.93 -13.48 -26.00
CA ALA A 357 33.79 -14.03 -27.04
C ALA A 357 33.40 -15.47 -27.43
N ALA A 358 33.00 -16.31 -26.48
CA ALA A 358 32.58 -17.69 -26.74
C ALA A 358 31.32 -17.78 -27.61
N VAL A 359 30.41 -16.80 -27.51
CA VAL A 359 29.24 -16.67 -28.39
C VAL A 359 29.52 -15.84 -29.65
N GLY A 360 30.79 -15.57 -29.94
CA GLY A 360 31.23 -14.89 -31.17
C GLY A 360 30.97 -13.38 -31.19
N VAL A 361 30.93 -12.71 -30.03
CA VAL A 361 30.92 -11.24 -29.92
C VAL A 361 32.34 -10.76 -29.66
N LYS A 362 32.81 -9.81 -30.47
CA LYS A 362 34.18 -9.27 -30.33
C LYS A 362 34.27 -8.33 -29.13
N LYS A 363 35.40 -8.34 -28.43
CA LYS A 363 35.64 -7.47 -27.28
C LYS A 363 35.48 -5.99 -27.62
N GLU A 364 35.91 -5.59 -28.82
CA GLU A 364 35.87 -4.20 -29.29
C GLU A 364 34.44 -3.71 -29.55
N ALA A 365 33.48 -4.62 -29.71
CA ALA A 365 32.07 -4.29 -29.86
C ALA A 365 31.37 -4.05 -28.52
N LEU A 366 32.01 -4.38 -27.39
CA LEU A 366 31.43 -4.32 -26.05
C LEU A 366 31.77 -3.01 -25.33
N THR A 367 30.75 -2.35 -24.79
CA THR A 367 30.88 -1.25 -23.83
C THR A 367 30.32 -1.69 -22.49
N PHE A 368 31.12 -1.60 -21.43
CA PHE A 368 30.68 -1.87 -20.06
C PHE A 368 30.29 -0.54 -19.40
N VAL A 369 29.04 -0.44 -18.97
CA VAL A 369 28.54 0.70 -18.19
C VAL A 369 28.63 0.32 -16.72
N ASP A 370 29.53 0.98 -16.00
CA ASP A 370 29.79 0.63 -14.60
C ASP A 370 28.56 0.87 -13.72
N PRO A 371 28.23 -0.08 -12.82
CA PRO A 371 27.27 0.17 -11.76
C PRO A 371 27.72 1.37 -10.94
N ARG A 372 26.77 2.17 -10.45
CA ARG A 372 27.06 3.31 -9.58
C ARG A 372 26.68 2.95 -8.14
N ILE A 373 27.59 3.21 -7.22
CA ILE A 373 27.33 3.18 -5.77
C ILE A 373 26.79 4.54 -5.40
N ARG A 374 25.71 4.57 -4.60
CA ARG A 374 25.18 5.84 -4.08
C ARG A 374 25.78 6.13 -2.72
N LEU A 375 26.09 7.39 -2.49
CA LEU A 375 26.51 7.95 -1.23
C LEU A 375 25.40 8.83 -0.69
N ALA A 376 24.96 8.56 0.53
CA ALA A 376 24.07 9.43 1.27
C ALA A 376 24.72 9.84 2.59
N GLY A 377 24.61 11.11 2.95
CA GLY A 377 25.15 11.59 4.21
C GLY A 377 24.39 12.76 4.80
N ILE A 378 24.45 12.88 6.11
CA ILE A 378 23.88 13.98 6.90
C ILE A 378 25.00 14.54 7.76
N PHE A 379 25.20 15.85 7.69
CA PHE A 379 26.25 16.57 8.40
C PHE A 379 25.63 17.69 9.22
N ASP A 380 25.74 17.60 10.54
CA ASP A 380 25.30 18.67 11.42
C ASP A 380 26.46 19.62 11.70
N ALA A 381 26.14 20.90 11.74
CA ALA A 381 27.08 21.99 11.93
C ALA A 381 26.73 22.83 13.15
N SER A 382 27.69 23.63 13.62
CA SER A 382 27.48 24.55 14.73
C SER A 382 26.76 25.85 14.34
N THR A 383 26.59 26.10 13.03
CA THR A 383 25.98 27.30 12.47
C THR A 383 25.01 26.94 11.35
N ASN A 384 24.11 27.86 11.02
CA ASN A 384 23.20 27.78 9.88
C ASN A 384 23.76 28.47 8.61
N GLU A 385 24.83 29.26 8.72
CA GLU A 385 25.60 29.76 7.58
C GLU A 385 26.50 28.67 7.01
N LEU A 386 26.00 27.92 6.02
CA LEU A 386 26.62 26.67 5.57
C LEU A 386 27.20 26.68 4.16
N ALA A 387 27.11 27.79 3.43
CA ALA A 387 27.63 27.89 2.06
C ALA A 387 29.13 27.54 1.96
N GLY A 388 29.95 28.06 2.87
CA GLY A 388 31.39 27.76 2.90
C GLY A 388 31.69 26.30 3.27
N THR A 389 31.00 25.75 4.27
CA THR A 389 31.14 24.36 4.70
C THR A 389 30.73 23.39 3.59
N ALA A 390 29.64 23.70 2.87
CA ALA A 390 29.19 22.91 1.73
C ALA A 390 30.23 22.90 0.60
N GLN A 391 30.85 24.05 0.28
CA GLN A 391 31.93 24.11 -0.72
C GLN A 391 33.14 23.26 -0.31
N GLN A 392 33.51 23.26 0.98
CA GLN A 392 34.61 22.43 1.48
C GLN A 392 34.29 20.94 1.42
N LEU A 393 33.08 20.53 1.79
CA LEU A 393 32.61 19.15 1.65
C LEU A 393 32.61 18.71 0.18
N GLN A 394 32.09 19.56 -0.71
CA GLN A 394 32.07 19.26 -2.15
C GLN A 394 33.49 19.06 -2.69
N ALA A 395 34.43 19.93 -2.32
CA ALA A 395 35.84 19.79 -2.71
C ALA A 395 36.48 18.50 -2.15
N LEU A 396 36.18 18.15 -0.90
CA LEU A 396 36.64 16.91 -0.27
C LEU A 396 36.16 15.68 -1.07
N PHE A 397 34.86 15.57 -1.33
CA PHE A 397 34.30 14.44 -2.08
C PHE A 397 34.80 14.37 -3.53
N GLN A 398 34.90 15.51 -4.20
CA GLN A 398 35.43 15.59 -5.57
C GLN A 398 36.91 15.18 -5.64
N SER A 399 37.72 15.51 -4.63
CA SER A 399 39.13 15.06 -4.56
C SER A 399 39.27 13.53 -4.46
N ARG A 400 38.18 12.85 -4.08
CA ARG A 400 38.06 11.39 -3.97
C ARG A 400 37.33 10.78 -5.17
N GLY A 401 37.02 11.58 -6.21
CA GLY A 401 36.33 11.13 -7.41
C GLY A 401 34.84 10.86 -7.21
N ILE A 402 34.23 11.35 -6.13
CA ILE A 402 32.80 11.23 -5.87
C ILE A 402 32.10 12.48 -6.40
N ALA A 403 31.13 12.28 -7.30
CA ALA A 403 30.24 13.35 -7.71
C ALA A 403 29.18 13.54 -6.62
N VAL A 404 29.08 14.74 -6.07
CA VAL A 404 28.13 15.05 -4.99
C VAL A 404 27.36 16.33 -5.28
N GLU A 405 26.10 16.30 -4.88
CA GLU A 405 25.23 17.43 -4.67
C GLU A 405 25.04 17.61 -3.16
N ILE A 406 25.11 18.86 -2.70
CA ILE A 406 25.02 19.19 -1.29
C ILE A 406 23.87 20.16 -1.12
N TYR A 407 22.96 19.80 -0.24
CA TYR A 407 21.78 20.56 0.12
C TYR A 407 21.82 20.91 1.60
N GLN A 408 21.13 21.96 1.97
CA GLN A 408 20.83 22.36 3.33
C GLN A 408 19.37 22.03 3.62
N LEU A 409 19.12 21.46 4.80
CA LEU A 409 17.76 21.23 5.27
C LEU A 409 17.11 22.57 5.62
N VAL A 410 15.93 22.83 5.06
CA VAL A 410 15.18 24.07 5.25
C VAL A 410 13.73 23.77 5.61
N ALA A 411 13.11 24.67 6.36
CA ALA A 411 11.67 24.63 6.62
C ALA A 411 10.95 25.62 5.69
N VAL A 412 9.83 25.17 5.15
CA VAL A 412 8.99 25.94 4.24
C VAL A 412 7.59 26.03 4.82
N LYS A 413 7.04 27.24 4.88
CA LYS A 413 5.67 27.46 5.34
C LYS A 413 4.70 27.35 4.15
N ALA A 414 3.77 26.41 4.25
CA ALA A 414 2.68 26.23 3.30
C ALA A 414 1.53 25.50 3.99
N ASP A 415 0.31 26.02 3.83
CA ASP A 415 -0.87 25.41 4.44
C ASP A 415 -1.39 24.23 3.62
N GLN A 416 -1.17 24.24 2.30
CA GLN A 416 -1.63 23.21 1.37
C GLN A 416 -0.83 23.17 0.07
N PHE A 417 -0.93 22.04 -0.62
CA PHE A 417 -0.58 21.87 -2.03
C PHE A 417 -1.83 21.85 -2.90
N VAL A 418 -1.69 22.30 -4.14
CA VAL A 418 -2.73 22.19 -5.17
C VAL A 418 -2.20 21.32 -6.29
N ASP A 419 -2.89 20.21 -6.57
CA ASP A 419 -2.53 19.35 -7.69
C ASP A 419 -2.78 20.09 -9.01
N PRO A 420 -1.75 20.33 -9.84
CA PRO A 420 -1.90 21.09 -11.08
C PRO A 420 -2.77 20.36 -12.13
N LYS A 421 -2.98 19.04 -12.01
CA LYS A 421 -3.79 18.25 -12.96
C LYS A 421 -5.27 18.29 -12.64
N THR A 422 -5.61 18.18 -11.36
CA THR A 422 -7.00 18.04 -10.90
C THR A 422 -7.55 19.30 -10.26
N GLY A 423 -6.70 20.22 -9.80
CA GLY A 423 -7.08 21.36 -8.99
C GLY A 423 -7.43 21.01 -7.53
N ASN A 424 -7.27 19.75 -7.14
CA ASN A 424 -7.56 19.32 -5.77
C ASN A 424 -6.54 19.86 -4.77
N GLU A 425 -7.02 20.24 -3.59
CA GLU A 425 -6.22 20.80 -2.51
C GLU A 425 -5.86 19.73 -1.47
N TYR A 426 -4.62 19.75 -1.00
CA TYR A 426 -4.08 18.82 -0.02
C TYR A 426 -3.43 19.60 1.12
N ALA A 427 -4.06 19.60 2.28
CA ALA A 427 -3.56 20.27 3.47
C ALA A 427 -2.26 19.64 3.97
N ILE A 428 -1.38 20.49 4.50
CA ILE A 428 -0.10 20.10 5.09
C ILE A 428 -0.25 20.16 6.61
N GLU A 429 0.02 19.05 7.29
CA GLU A 429 -0.08 18.99 8.75
C GLU A 429 0.90 19.99 9.39
N GLY A 430 0.37 20.88 10.24
CA GLY A 430 1.15 21.94 10.90
C GLY A 430 1.43 23.18 10.06
N GLY A 431 1.09 23.19 8.76
CA GLY A 431 1.30 24.34 7.88
C GLY A 431 2.77 24.59 7.48
N PHE A 432 3.62 23.58 7.65
CA PHE A 432 5.02 23.63 7.23
C PHE A 432 5.51 22.25 6.78
N PHE A 433 6.53 22.23 5.93
CA PHE A 433 7.22 21.01 5.52
C PHE A 433 8.73 21.23 5.42
N GLN A 434 9.50 20.15 5.47
CA GLN A 434 10.94 20.18 5.29
C GLN A 434 11.30 20.00 3.81
N ALA A 435 12.31 20.73 3.35
CA ALA A 435 12.85 20.62 2.00
C ALA A 435 14.38 20.64 2.02
N LEU A 436 14.98 20.24 0.90
CA LEU A 436 16.40 20.31 0.63
C LEU A 436 16.66 21.44 -0.37
N ALA A 437 17.27 22.54 0.07
CA ALA A 437 17.64 23.68 -0.78
C ALA A 437 19.17 23.80 -0.87
N LYS A 438 19.68 24.49 -1.90
CA LYS A 438 21.11 24.74 -2.02
C LYS A 438 21.60 25.60 -0.85
N PRO A 439 22.77 25.33 -0.27
CA PRO A 439 23.27 26.12 0.85
C PRO A 439 23.53 27.57 0.44
N GLY A 440 23.22 28.51 1.34
CA GLY A 440 23.55 29.94 1.15
C GLY A 440 22.41 30.84 0.67
N HIS A 441 21.19 30.32 0.51
CA HIS A 441 20.02 31.19 0.41
C HIS A 441 19.89 32.07 1.67
N PRO A 442 19.43 33.32 1.60
CA PRO A 442 18.99 34.07 2.77
C PRO A 442 17.60 33.60 3.25
N SER A 443 17.23 33.93 4.48
CA SER A 443 15.85 33.73 4.96
C SER A 443 14.85 34.50 4.09
N LYS A 444 13.70 33.91 3.80
CA LYS A 444 12.65 34.40 2.89
C LYS A 444 13.01 34.46 1.41
N ASP A 445 14.15 33.89 1.01
CA ASP A 445 14.44 33.71 -0.41
C ASP A 445 13.43 32.74 -1.03
N GLU A 446 13.01 33.01 -2.25
CA GLU A 446 12.11 32.13 -2.98
C GLU A 446 12.90 31.06 -3.74
N VAL A 447 12.69 29.80 -3.37
CA VAL A 447 13.31 28.66 -4.05
C VAL A 447 12.28 27.86 -4.83
N SER A 448 12.69 27.34 -5.98
CA SER A 448 11.86 26.44 -6.80
C SER A 448 12.06 25.01 -6.33
N LEU A 449 11.02 24.40 -5.78
CA LEU A 449 11.05 23.05 -5.23
C LEU A 449 10.28 22.09 -6.13
N GLY A 450 10.94 20.98 -6.51
CA GLY A 450 10.26 19.78 -6.97
C GLY A 450 9.73 19.01 -5.77
N ILE A 451 8.42 18.78 -5.73
CA ILE A 451 7.70 18.23 -4.58
C ILE A 451 6.98 16.96 -5.02
N GLN A 452 7.16 15.88 -4.27
CA GLN A 452 6.40 14.64 -4.38
C GLN A 452 5.74 14.34 -3.04
N PHE A 453 4.47 13.97 -3.04
CA PHE A 453 3.76 13.60 -1.82
C PHE A 453 2.66 12.56 -2.10
N LEU A 454 2.19 11.93 -1.04
CA LEU A 454 1.05 11.02 -1.05
C LEU A 454 -0.21 11.80 -0.66
N GLY A 455 -1.06 12.10 -1.64
CA GLY A 455 -2.40 12.66 -1.43
C GLY A 455 -3.34 11.59 -0.92
N LYS A 456 -3.92 11.80 0.28
CA LYS A 456 -4.95 10.94 0.85
C LYS A 456 -5.92 11.78 1.68
N ARG A 457 -7.23 11.75 1.38
CA ARG A 457 -8.26 12.52 2.11
C ARG A 457 -8.00 14.02 2.22
N GLY A 458 -7.54 14.63 1.13
CA GLY A 458 -7.18 16.06 1.13
C GLY A 458 -6.03 16.40 2.07
N GLN A 459 -5.20 15.42 2.45
CA GLN A 459 -3.97 15.61 3.22
C GLN A 459 -2.77 15.24 2.35
N ALA A 460 -1.68 16.00 2.49
CA ALA A 460 -0.39 15.70 1.91
C ALA A 460 0.46 14.94 2.92
N LEU A 461 0.74 13.67 2.63
CA LEU A 461 1.54 12.78 3.47
C LEU A 461 2.89 12.50 2.81
N ASN A 462 3.91 12.16 3.60
CA ASN A 462 5.24 11.78 3.10
C ASN A 462 5.81 12.78 2.08
N ILE A 463 5.76 14.06 2.41
CA ILE A 463 6.21 15.14 1.54
C ILE A 463 7.73 15.04 1.35
N GLN A 464 8.17 14.93 0.11
CA GLN A 464 9.56 15.01 -0.30
C GLN A 464 9.73 16.26 -1.17
N ALA A 465 10.67 17.13 -0.83
CA ALA A 465 10.88 18.38 -1.51
C ALA A 465 12.37 18.69 -1.68
N ILE A 466 12.79 18.97 -2.91
CA ILE A 466 14.18 19.29 -3.26
C ILE A 466 14.22 20.46 -4.24
N GLU A 467 15.18 21.36 -4.08
CA GLU A 467 15.39 22.46 -5.01
C GLU A 467 15.90 21.94 -6.35
N GLY A 468 15.12 22.16 -7.41
CA GLY A 468 15.36 21.62 -8.74
C GLY A 468 14.08 21.32 -9.51
N GLU A 469 14.21 20.63 -10.65
CA GLU A 469 13.07 20.22 -11.47
C GLU A 469 12.26 19.09 -10.79
N ALA A 470 10.94 19.05 -11.02
CA ALA A 470 10.11 17.92 -10.58
C ALA A 470 10.59 16.63 -11.22
N GLY A 471 10.63 15.57 -10.41
CA GLY A 471 10.86 14.22 -10.92
C GLY A 471 12.31 13.91 -11.27
N SER A 472 13.31 14.45 -10.55
CA SER A 472 14.55 13.67 -10.39
C SER A 472 14.16 12.38 -9.65
N PRO A 473 14.13 11.22 -10.34
CA PRO A 473 13.49 10.04 -9.82
C PRO A 473 14.40 9.45 -8.76
N VAL A 474 14.13 9.76 -7.50
CA VAL A 474 14.41 8.78 -6.45
C VAL A 474 13.14 7.94 -6.36
N ASN A 475 13.20 6.79 -7.01
CA ASN A 475 12.19 5.74 -6.98
C ASN A 475 11.66 5.57 -5.54
N PRO A 476 10.35 5.52 -5.27
CA PRO A 476 9.80 5.40 -3.90
C PRO A 476 10.17 4.10 -3.15
N ARG A 477 11.03 3.25 -3.73
CA ARG A 477 11.74 2.14 -3.06
C ARG A 477 13.14 2.50 -2.55
N GLU A 478 13.59 3.71 -2.84
CA GLU A 478 14.93 4.23 -2.58
C GLU A 478 14.75 5.46 -1.68
N GLN A 479 15.54 5.58 -0.61
CA GLN A 479 15.42 6.55 0.47
C GLN A 479 14.30 6.29 1.50
N SER A 480 14.44 5.20 2.25
CA SER A 480 14.25 5.35 3.70
C SER A 480 15.52 5.99 4.27
N ILE A 481 15.57 7.33 4.35
CA ILE A 481 16.38 7.94 5.40
C ILE A 481 15.55 7.76 6.68
N PRO A 482 15.98 6.92 7.65
CA PRO A 482 15.24 6.78 8.89
C PRO A 482 15.41 8.08 9.68
N PHE A 483 14.44 8.99 9.57
CA PHE A 483 14.25 10.02 10.56
C PHE A 483 13.81 9.34 11.87
N LYS A 484 14.77 9.08 12.75
CA LYS A 484 14.47 8.96 14.18
C LYS A 484 14.40 10.35 14.77
N VAL A 485 13.17 10.83 14.94
CA VAL A 485 12.88 11.90 15.90
C VAL A 485 13.03 11.27 17.29
N ASN A 486 13.95 11.78 18.10
CA ASN A 486 13.91 11.55 19.55
C ASN A 486 12.94 12.53 20.18
#